data_AF-A0A2W1B762-F1
#
_entry.id   AF-A0A2W1B762-F1
#
_cell.length_a   1.000
_cell.length_b   1.000
_cell.length_c   1.000
_cell.angle_alpha   90.00
_cell.angle_beta   90.00
_cell.angle_gamma   90.00
#
_symmetry.space_group_name_H-M   'P 1'
#
loop_
_entity.id
_entity.type
_entity.pdbx_description
1 polymer ?
#
loop_
_entity_poly.entity_id
_entity_poly.type
_entity_poly.pdbx_seq_one_letter_code
_entity_poly.pdbx_strand_id
1 'polypeptide(L)'
;MVRVIAEIEAARWFPEEDSTYKDQDELVIENPLPSIEREEMTLPIYEKFSVFDLTRILSSKRAVNIYDVVRMVIEKEAPVHLDEVVSRISMLFDTRPDLLQVNWDMYTKSGNISRKNLREFVMTQFPRNSFVLQGDFLLKRNERILPRQSASRNDMRKPEHIPPVEIQEAIKLCLKNAFTMDREDLKTDVARLFGFKRTGTNISTVIDNEVSLLVRNHEIQVQDGKVSIRKA
;
A
#
# COMPACT_ATOMS: atom_id res chain seq x y z
N MET A 1 35.24 -79.64 -36.02
CA MET A 1 35.31 -78.25 -35.51
C MET A 1 35.26 -77.24 -36.67
N VAL A 2 34.13 -77.14 -37.38
CA VAL A 2 33.94 -76.09 -38.41
C VAL A 2 32.50 -75.52 -38.39
N ARG A 3 31.60 -76.05 -37.54
CA ARG A 3 30.19 -75.62 -37.48
C ARG A 3 29.83 -74.65 -36.35
N VAL A 4 30.77 -74.27 -35.49
CA VAL A 4 30.52 -73.32 -34.37
C VAL A 4 31.10 -71.92 -34.65
N ILE A 5 31.99 -71.78 -35.63
CA ILE A 5 32.58 -70.47 -35.99
C ILE A 5 31.69 -69.68 -36.97
N ALA A 6 30.83 -70.36 -37.73
CA ALA A 6 29.92 -69.71 -38.68
C ALA A 6 28.74 -68.97 -38.03
N GLU A 7 28.44 -69.23 -36.75
CA GLU A 7 27.31 -68.60 -36.03
C GLU A 7 27.71 -67.31 -35.27
N ILE A 8 29.01 -67.08 -35.00
CA ILE A 8 29.47 -65.86 -34.32
C ILE A 8 29.74 -64.73 -35.32
N GLU A 9 30.12 -65.03 -36.56
CA GLU A 9 30.34 -64.01 -37.60
C GLU A 9 29.04 -63.46 -38.21
N ALA A 10 27.90 -64.13 -38.03
CA ALA A 10 26.59 -63.62 -38.46
C ALA A 10 25.98 -62.54 -37.54
N ALA A 11 26.57 -62.30 -36.35
CA ALA A 11 26.10 -61.28 -35.40
C ALA A 11 26.94 -59.98 -35.42
N ARG A 12 27.89 -59.84 -36.36
CA ARG A 12 28.81 -58.68 -36.42
C ARG A 12 28.75 -57.86 -37.72
N TRP A 13 27.79 -58.13 -38.60
CA TRP A 13 27.55 -57.26 -39.75
C TRP A 13 26.35 -56.35 -39.47
N PHE A 14 26.65 -55.14 -39.00
CA PHE A 14 25.77 -54.00 -39.16
C PHE A 14 25.95 -53.51 -40.60
N PRO A 15 24.92 -53.58 -41.47
CA PRO A 15 24.80 -52.52 -42.45
C PRO A 15 24.54 -51.24 -41.64
N GLU A 16 25.37 -50.22 -41.84
CA GLU A 16 24.95 -48.85 -41.60
C GLU A 16 23.75 -48.59 -42.54
N GLU A 17 22.56 -49.04 -42.12
CA GLU A 17 21.35 -48.40 -42.58
C GLU A 17 21.29 -47.07 -41.86
N ASP A 18 21.65 -46.06 -42.63
CA ASP A 18 21.37 -44.65 -42.47
C ASP A 18 19.87 -44.48 -42.15
N SER A 19 19.50 -44.78 -40.89
CA SER A 19 18.18 -44.50 -40.36
C SER A 19 18.14 -42.98 -40.23
N THR A 20 17.77 -42.35 -41.33
CA THR A 20 17.11 -41.06 -41.32
C THR A 20 15.92 -41.21 -40.38
N TYR A 21 16.17 -40.91 -39.10
CA TYR A 21 15.12 -40.44 -38.22
C TYR A 21 14.53 -39.26 -38.97
N LYS A 22 13.39 -39.48 -39.62
CA LYS A 22 12.49 -38.37 -39.89
C LYS A 22 12.17 -37.87 -38.50
N ASP A 23 12.86 -36.80 -38.09
CA ASP A 23 12.29 -35.82 -37.19
C ASP A 23 10.91 -35.54 -37.76
N GLN A 24 9.91 -36.22 -37.20
CA GLN A 24 8.62 -35.63 -37.14
C GLN A 24 8.87 -34.47 -36.19
N ASP A 25 9.19 -33.32 -36.79
CA ASP A 25 8.92 -32.02 -36.21
C ASP A 25 7.42 -32.03 -35.87
N GLU A 26 7.05 -32.71 -34.78
CA GLU A 26 5.93 -32.30 -33.98
C GLU A 26 6.30 -30.88 -33.59
N LEU A 27 5.80 -29.95 -34.40
CA LEU A 27 5.72 -28.55 -34.06
C LEU A 27 5.04 -28.53 -32.70
N VAL A 28 5.86 -28.47 -31.64
CA VAL A 28 5.41 -28.07 -30.33
C VAL A 28 4.93 -26.65 -30.55
N ILE A 29 3.64 -26.52 -30.84
CA ILE A 29 2.94 -25.27 -30.75
C ILE A 29 3.01 -24.97 -29.25
N GLU A 30 4.07 -24.26 -28.86
CA GLU A 30 4.06 -23.48 -27.64
C GLU A 30 2.87 -22.55 -27.83
N ASN A 31 1.69 -22.97 -27.39
CA ASN A 31 0.63 -22.06 -27.09
C ASN A 31 1.15 -21.32 -25.85
N PRO A 32 1.68 -20.09 -25.97
CA PRO A 32 1.99 -19.33 -24.78
C PRO A 32 0.71 -19.32 -23.95
N LEU A 33 0.84 -19.69 -22.68
CA LEU A 33 -0.28 -19.63 -21.75
C LEU A 33 -0.97 -18.28 -21.96
N PRO A 34 -2.31 -18.23 -22.06
CA PRO A 34 -3.01 -16.97 -22.24
C PRO A 34 -2.50 -16.02 -21.16
N SER A 35 -1.91 -14.90 -21.60
CA SER A 35 -1.43 -13.88 -20.68
C SER A 35 -2.62 -13.47 -19.84
N ILE A 36 -2.59 -13.79 -18.54
CA ILE A 36 -3.58 -13.27 -17.60
C ILE A 36 -3.39 -11.76 -17.66
N GLU A 37 -4.31 -11.05 -18.31
CA GLU A 37 -4.37 -9.60 -18.28
C GLU A 37 -4.57 -9.20 -16.82
N ARG A 38 -3.47 -8.93 -16.12
CA ARG A 38 -3.51 -8.31 -14.81
C ARG A 38 -3.95 -6.89 -15.08
N GLU A 39 -5.20 -6.60 -14.75
CA GLU A 39 -5.75 -5.24 -14.80
C GLU A 39 -4.74 -4.30 -14.12
N GLU A 40 -4.10 -3.41 -14.90
CA GLU A 40 -3.10 -2.50 -14.37
C GLU A 40 -3.77 -1.60 -13.34
N MET A 41 -3.46 -1.87 -12.08
CA MET A 41 -4.16 -1.30 -10.97
C MET A 41 -3.59 0.08 -10.67
N THR A 42 -4.30 1.10 -11.12
CA THR A 42 -3.96 2.49 -10.82
C THR A 42 -4.52 2.86 -9.45
N LEU A 43 -3.64 2.94 -8.45
CA LEU A 43 -4.03 3.43 -7.13
C LEU A 43 -4.12 4.96 -7.14
N PRO A 44 -5.08 5.56 -6.41
CA PRO A 44 -5.11 6.99 -6.21
C PRO A 44 -3.86 7.47 -5.48
N ILE A 45 -3.45 8.70 -5.76
CA ILE A 45 -2.29 9.32 -5.12
C ILE A 45 -2.72 9.97 -3.80
N TYR A 46 -1.91 9.81 -2.76
CA TYR A 46 -2.06 10.53 -1.50
C TYR A 46 -1.63 11.99 -1.69
N GLU A 47 -2.59 12.90 -1.63
CA GLU A 47 -2.35 14.33 -1.75
C GLU A 47 -2.19 14.98 -0.38
N LYS A 48 -1.03 15.60 -0.15
CA LYS A 48 -0.79 16.38 1.07
C LYS A 48 -1.43 17.76 0.95
N PHE A 49 -1.98 18.23 2.07
CA PHE A 49 -2.34 19.62 2.25
C PHE A 49 -1.09 20.48 2.33
N SER A 50 -1.05 21.53 1.53
CA SER A 50 0.10 22.41 1.37
C SER A 50 -0.28 23.88 1.59
N VAL A 51 0.74 24.74 1.65
CA VAL A 51 0.53 26.20 1.72
C VAL A 51 -0.27 26.70 0.50
N PHE A 52 -0.09 26.09 -0.68
CA PHE A 52 -0.82 26.46 -1.90
C PHE A 52 -2.32 26.17 -1.80
N ASP A 53 -2.70 25.11 -1.11
CA ASP A 53 -4.12 24.79 -0.87
C ASP A 53 -4.75 25.86 0.03
N LEU A 54 -4.02 26.26 1.08
CA LEU A 54 -4.43 27.31 1.98
C LEU A 54 -4.60 28.65 1.25
N THR A 55 -3.61 29.08 0.47
CA THR A 55 -3.65 30.37 -0.25
C THR A 55 -4.75 30.43 -1.30
N ARG A 56 -4.96 29.34 -2.05
CA ARG A 56 -6.07 29.24 -3.03
C ARG A 56 -7.42 29.46 -2.36
N ILE A 57 -7.62 28.91 -1.17
CA ILE A 57 -8.88 29.01 -0.42
C ILE A 57 -9.01 30.38 0.28
N LEU A 58 -7.90 30.96 0.71
CA LEU A 58 -7.79 32.30 1.29
C LEU A 58 -8.01 33.46 0.30
N SER A 59 -8.07 33.21 -1.01
CA SER A 59 -8.28 34.24 -2.05
C SER A 59 -9.53 35.13 -1.82
N SER A 60 -10.42 34.75 -0.90
CA SER A 60 -11.63 35.49 -0.51
C SER A 60 -11.63 36.05 0.92
N LYS A 61 -10.64 35.72 1.78
CA LYS A 61 -10.61 36.09 3.22
C LYS A 61 -9.22 36.57 3.66
N ARG A 62 -9.19 37.60 4.52
CA ARG A 62 -7.94 38.23 5.02
C ARG A 62 -7.20 37.42 6.10
N ALA A 63 -7.90 36.52 6.81
CA ALA A 63 -7.35 35.57 7.77
C ALA A 63 -8.28 34.36 7.90
N VAL A 64 -7.74 33.19 8.26
CA VAL A 64 -8.51 31.97 8.51
C VAL A 64 -8.25 31.48 9.93
N ASN A 65 -9.33 31.04 10.59
CA ASN A 65 -9.25 30.45 11.92
C ASN A 65 -8.63 29.05 11.80
N ILE A 66 -7.77 28.68 12.76
CA ILE A 66 -7.18 27.35 12.85
C ILE A 66 -8.23 26.22 12.80
N TYR A 67 -9.45 26.43 13.30
CA TYR A 67 -10.56 25.48 13.18
C TYR A 67 -10.86 25.10 11.72
N ASP A 68 -10.97 26.10 10.86
CA ASP A 68 -11.25 25.90 9.43
C ASP A 68 -10.09 25.18 8.76
N VAL A 69 -8.85 25.50 9.14
CA VAL A 69 -7.65 24.82 8.63
C VAL A 69 -7.61 23.36 9.05
N VAL A 70 -7.90 23.05 10.31
CA VAL A 70 -8.01 21.66 10.80
C VAL A 70 -9.02 20.90 9.94
N ARG A 71 -10.22 21.46 9.76
CA ARG A 71 -11.26 20.84 8.92
C ARG A 71 -10.75 20.64 7.49
N MET A 72 -10.14 21.64 6.87
CA MET A 72 -9.65 21.58 5.50
C MET A 72 -8.54 20.54 5.29
N VAL A 73 -7.60 20.42 6.24
CA VAL A 73 -6.55 19.40 6.21
C VAL A 73 -7.18 18.01 6.28
N ILE A 74 -8.12 17.79 7.20
CA ILE A 74 -8.79 16.48 7.34
C ILE A 74 -9.65 16.19 6.10
N GLU A 75 -10.40 17.17 5.58
CA GLU A 75 -11.19 17.00 4.35
C GLU A 75 -10.32 16.60 3.15
N LYS A 76 -9.09 17.10 3.06
CA LYS A 76 -8.19 16.76 1.96
C LYS A 76 -7.47 15.43 2.18
N GLU A 77 -6.90 15.21 3.36
CA GLU A 77 -5.98 14.09 3.60
C GLU A 77 -6.67 12.83 4.15
N ALA A 78 -7.89 12.91 4.70
CA ALA A 78 -8.55 11.77 5.32
C ALA A 78 -8.69 10.57 4.34
N PRO A 79 -8.46 9.33 4.80
CA PRO A 79 -8.03 8.97 6.16
C PRO A 79 -6.58 9.41 6.48
N VAL A 80 -6.35 10.03 7.63
CA VAL A 80 -5.06 10.65 7.97
C VAL A 80 -4.71 10.47 9.44
N HIS A 81 -3.43 10.27 9.75
CA HIS A 81 -2.96 10.20 11.12
C HIS A 81 -2.97 11.59 11.78
N LEU A 82 -3.34 11.66 13.05
CA LEU A 82 -3.43 12.92 13.78
C LEU A 82 -2.11 13.71 13.77
N ASP A 83 -0.97 13.05 13.91
CA ASP A 83 0.33 13.74 13.90
C ASP A 83 0.69 14.32 12.53
N GLU A 84 0.13 13.80 11.43
CA GLU A 84 0.25 14.42 10.11
C GLU A 84 -0.54 15.73 10.08
N VAL A 85 -1.78 15.75 10.60
CA VAL A 85 -2.58 16.98 10.69
C VAL A 85 -1.86 18.04 11.52
N VAL A 86 -1.33 17.66 12.69
CA VAL A 86 -0.50 18.54 13.53
C VAL A 86 0.73 19.02 12.75
N SER A 87 1.40 18.14 11.99
CA SER A 87 2.56 18.52 11.17
C SER A 87 2.20 19.53 10.09
N ARG A 88 1.07 19.36 9.39
CA ARG A 88 0.61 20.31 8.38
C ARG A 88 0.38 21.68 8.98
N ILE A 89 -0.34 21.72 10.10
CA ILE A 89 -0.66 22.99 10.75
C ILE A 89 0.62 23.66 11.25
N SER A 90 1.51 22.95 11.95
CA SER A 90 2.80 23.51 12.38
C SER A 90 3.62 24.05 11.20
N MET A 91 3.73 23.30 10.10
CA MET A 91 4.45 23.75 8.90
C MET A 91 3.84 25.02 8.29
N LEU A 92 2.51 25.13 8.29
CA LEU A 92 1.82 26.34 7.81
C LEU A 92 2.16 27.56 8.67
N PHE A 93 2.22 27.40 9.99
CA PHE A 93 2.66 28.48 10.89
C PHE A 93 4.12 28.86 10.69
N ASP A 94 5.00 27.89 10.56
CA ASP A 94 6.43 28.15 10.35
C ASP A 94 6.67 28.89 9.02
N THR A 95 5.85 28.63 8.00
CA THR A 95 5.98 29.23 6.67
C THR A 95 5.22 30.55 6.54
N ARG A 96 4.02 30.65 7.12
CA ARG A 96 3.06 31.76 6.96
C ARG A 96 2.28 32.03 8.26
N PRO A 97 2.94 32.55 9.29
CA PRO A 97 2.28 32.87 10.56
C PRO A 97 1.23 33.98 10.40
N ASP A 98 1.35 34.81 9.37
CA ASP A 98 0.42 35.90 9.03
C ASP A 98 -0.99 35.41 8.65
N LEU A 99 -1.11 34.16 8.20
CA LEU A 99 -2.37 33.64 7.67
C LEU A 99 -3.26 32.96 8.73
N LEU A 100 -2.73 32.73 9.93
CA LEU A 100 -3.36 31.91 10.94
C LEU A 100 -3.48 32.66 12.27
N GLN A 101 -4.71 32.77 12.77
CA GLN A 101 -4.96 33.35 14.08
C GLN A 101 -4.89 32.24 15.16
N VAL A 102 -3.95 32.37 16.10
CA VAL A 102 -3.80 31.47 17.25
C VAL A 102 -3.68 32.22 18.55
N ASN A 103 -4.14 31.55 19.60
CA ASN A 103 -4.02 32.02 20.97
C ASN A 103 -2.59 31.80 21.50
N TRP A 104 -2.18 32.62 22.46
CA TRP A 104 -0.84 32.59 23.04
C TRP A 104 -0.52 31.28 23.78
N ASP A 105 -1.54 30.60 24.30
CA ASP A 105 -1.43 29.30 24.97
C ASP A 105 -0.99 28.14 24.05
N MET A 106 -1.02 28.34 22.72
CA MET A 106 -0.52 27.36 21.76
C MET A 106 1.00 27.38 21.62
N TYR A 107 1.68 28.38 22.17
CA TYR A 107 3.13 28.52 22.09
C TYR A 107 3.85 27.88 23.28
N THR A 108 5.03 27.34 23.00
CA THR A 108 6.00 26.95 24.02
C THR A 108 6.66 28.19 24.63
N LYS A 109 7.34 28.02 25.77
CA LYS A 109 8.16 29.09 26.38
C LYS A 109 9.24 29.65 25.44
N SER A 110 9.65 28.86 24.44
CA SER A 110 10.64 29.22 23.42
C SER A 110 10.05 29.95 22.21
N GLY A 111 8.73 30.19 22.16
CA GLY A 111 8.05 30.89 21.07
C GLY A 111 7.66 30.02 19.86
N ASN A 112 7.99 28.72 19.88
CA ASN A 112 7.53 27.76 18.85
C ASN A 112 6.17 27.18 19.21
N ILE A 113 5.40 26.74 18.22
CA ILE A 113 4.11 26.08 18.48
C ILE A 113 4.29 24.75 19.20
N SER A 114 3.58 24.59 20.30
CA SER A 114 3.54 23.35 21.07
C SER A 114 2.75 22.30 20.30
N ARG A 115 3.43 21.27 19.78
CA ARG A 115 2.76 20.13 19.11
C ARG A 115 1.75 19.44 20.03
N LYS A 116 2.02 19.40 21.34
CA LYS A 116 1.10 18.84 22.34
C LYS A 116 -0.19 19.66 22.41
N ASN A 117 -0.08 20.98 22.58
CA ASN A 117 -1.25 21.86 22.71
C ASN A 117 -2.03 21.90 21.39
N LEU A 118 -1.32 21.87 20.26
CA LEU A 118 -1.93 21.78 18.94
C LEU A 118 -2.69 20.46 18.76
N ARG A 119 -2.12 19.33 19.18
CA ARG A 119 -2.81 18.02 19.15
C ARG A 119 -4.09 18.03 19.98
N GLU A 120 -4.04 18.59 21.18
CA GLU A 120 -5.20 18.74 22.07
C GLU A 120 -6.25 19.68 21.48
N PHE A 121 -5.82 20.78 20.86
CA PHE A 121 -6.69 21.71 20.15
C PHE A 121 -7.41 21.04 18.98
N VAL A 122 -6.68 20.31 18.12
CA VAL A 122 -7.24 19.54 17.00
C VAL A 122 -8.31 18.57 17.50
N MET A 123 -8.04 17.88 18.61
CA MET A 123 -8.99 16.93 19.22
C MET A 123 -10.23 17.60 19.82
N THR A 124 -10.06 18.77 20.43
CA THR A 124 -11.17 19.56 20.99
C THR A 124 -12.08 20.09 19.88
N GLN A 125 -11.48 20.51 18.78
CA GLN A 125 -12.17 21.07 17.62
C GLN A 125 -12.60 20.03 16.58
N PHE A 126 -12.37 18.74 16.85
CA PHE A 126 -12.60 17.68 15.88
C PHE A 126 -14.08 17.61 15.46
N PRO A 127 -14.42 17.74 14.17
CA PRO A 127 -15.81 17.75 13.71
C PRO A 127 -16.43 16.34 13.69
N ARG A 128 -16.86 15.85 14.86
CA ARG A 128 -17.41 14.50 15.09
C ARG A 128 -18.65 14.14 14.24
N ASN A 129 -19.35 15.13 13.71
CA ASN A 129 -20.50 14.91 12.83
C ASN A 129 -20.06 14.34 11.47
N SER A 130 -19.01 14.92 10.88
CA SER A 130 -18.52 14.55 9.54
C SER A 130 -17.41 13.50 9.57
N PHE A 131 -16.68 13.40 10.68
CA PHE A 131 -15.51 12.55 10.81
C PHE A 131 -15.60 11.59 11.99
N VAL A 132 -14.87 10.49 11.89
CA VAL A 132 -14.73 9.48 12.92
C VAL A 132 -13.26 9.38 13.30
N LEU A 133 -12.99 9.29 14.62
CA LEU A 133 -11.67 8.99 15.15
C LEU A 133 -11.59 7.48 15.41
N GLN A 134 -10.64 6.81 14.76
CA GLN A 134 -10.35 5.39 14.98
C GLN A 134 -8.90 5.26 15.43
N GLY A 135 -8.67 5.05 16.72
CA GLY A 135 -7.33 5.16 17.30
C GLY A 135 -6.80 6.59 17.13
N ASP A 136 -5.63 6.72 16.47
CA ASP A 136 -5.02 8.00 16.13
C ASP A 136 -5.32 8.48 14.69
N PHE A 137 -6.25 7.82 14.00
CA PHE A 137 -6.60 8.13 12.62
C PHE A 137 -7.94 8.86 12.52
N LEU A 138 -7.99 9.86 11.64
CA LEU A 138 -9.15 10.69 11.35
C LEU A 138 -9.72 10.27 10.00
N LEU A 139 -10.95 9.77 9.99
CA LEU A 139 -11.61 9.19 8.82
C LEU A 139 -12.88 9.99 8.49
N LYS A 140 -13.22 10.08 7.21
CA LYS A 140 -14.53 10.62 6.78
C LYS A 140 -15.62 9.60 7.01
N ARG A 141 -16.77 10.06 7.48
CA ARG A 141 -17.95 9.21 7.65
C ARG A 141 -18.51 8.83 6.28
N ASN A 142 -18.87 7.56 6.11
CA ASN A 142 -19.52 7.02 4.90
C ASN A 142 -18.69 7.10 3.61
N GLU A 143 -17.39 7.34 3.69
CA GLU A 143 -16.52 7.31 2.52
C GLU A 143 -15.87 5.94 2.37
N ARG A 144 -15.88 5.41 1.14
CA ARG A 144 -15.15 4.19 0.83
C ARG A 144 -13.66 4.51 0.81
N ILE A 145 -12.89 3.76 1.58
CA ILE A 145 -11.44 3.95 1.69
C ILE A 145 -10.77 3.09 0.64
N LEU A 146 -9.83 3.69 -0.09
CA LEU A 146 -8.96 3.02 -1.04
C LEU A 146 -7.51 3.20 -0.58
N PRO A 147 -6.63 2.21 -0.81
CA PRO A 147 -5.21 2.38 -0.57
C PRO A 147 -4.65 3.45 -1.52
N ARG A 148 -3.93 4.43 -0.96
CA ARG A 148 -3.33 5.52 -1.72
C ARG A 148 -1.82 5.41 -1.78
N GLN A 149 -1.26 5.58 -2.98
CA GLN A 149 0.18 5.59 -3.17
C GLN A 149 0.78 6.95 -2.82
N SER A 150 2.01 6.97 -2.31
CA SER A 150 2.74 8.22 -2.09
C SER A 150 3.06 8.90 -3.44
N ALA A 151 2.80 10.20 -3.56
CA ALA A 151 3.03 10.95 -4.82
C ALA A 151 4.50 10.94 -5.27
N SER A 152 5.42 10.97 -4.31
CA SER A 152 6.86 11.00 -4.55
C SER A 152 7.60 10.34 -3.39
N ARG A 153 8.91 10.09 -3.56
CA ARG A 153 9.76 9.58 -2.48
C ARG A 153 9.84 10.55 -1.30
N ASN A 154 9.79 11.86 -1.57
CA ASN A 154 9.79 12.88 -0.53
C ASN A 154 8.44 12.96 0.18
N ASP A 155 7.40 12.40 -0.45
CA ASP A 155 6.05 12.34 0.10
C ASP A 155 5.68 11.03 0.76
N MET A 156 6.66 10.14 0.92
CA MET A 156 6.45 8.84 1.51
C MET A 156 6.01 8.97 2.97
N ARG A 157 4.84 8.39 3.25
CA ARG A 157 4.28 8.33 4.60
C ARG A 157 5.09 7.35 5.45
N LYS A 158 5.21 7.63 6.75
CA LYS A 158 5.74 6.64 7.70
C LYS A 158 4.77 5.46 7.77
N PRO A 159 5.24 4.21 7.87
CA PRO A 159 4.37 3.04 8.00
C PRO A 159 3.31 3.19 9.09
N GLU A 160 3.68 3.77 10.23
CA GLU A 160 2.83 3.96 11.40
C GLU A 160 1.77 5.07 11.19
N HIS A 161 1.96 5.92 10.17
CA HIS A 161 1.02 6.98 9.79
C HIS A 161 0.11 6.58 8.62
N ILE A 162 0.25 5.37 8.08
CA ILE A 162 -0.70 4.83 7.10
C ILE A 162 -1.90 4.27 7.87
N PRO A 163 -3.12 4.71 7.56
CA PRO A 163 -4.33 4.19 8.20
C PRO A 163 -4.44 2.66 8.08
N PRO A 164 -4.73 1.93 9.18
CA PRO A 164 -4.92 0.48 9.18
C PRO A 164 -5.92 0.02 8.11
N VAL A 165 -7.01 0.77 7.95
CA VAL A 165 -8.03 0.56 6.92
C VAL A 165 -7.48 0.64 5.49
N GLU A 166 -6.50 1.52 5.19
CA GLU A 166 -5.86 1.52 3.87
C GLU A 166 -5.02 0.26 3.66
N ILE A 167 -4.33 -0.22 4.71
CA ILE A 167 -3.49 -1.42 4.64
C ILE A 167 -4.35 -2.68 4.46
N GLN A 168 -5.46 -2.77 5.18
CA GLN A 168 -6.42 -3.87 5.03
C GLN A 168 -7.00 -3.93 3.62
N GLU A 169 -7.40 -2.79 3.06
CA GLU A 169 -7.89 -2.73 1.68
C GLU A 169 -6.78 -3.08 0.68
N ALA A 170 -5.53 -2.66 0.91
CA ALA A 170 -4.39 -3.09 0.10
C ALA A 170 -4.17 -4.62 0.15
N ILE A 171 -4.28 -5.23 1.33
CA ILE A 171 -4.17 -6.69 1.50
C ILE A 171 -5.26 -7.40 0.69
N LYS A 172 -6.52 -7.00 0.87
CA LYS A 172 -7.66 -7.58 0.13
C LYS A 172 -7.49 -7.43 -1.37
N LEU A 173 -6.97 -6.29 -1.80
CA LEU A 173 -6.71 -5.98 -3.20
C LEU A 173 -5.65 -6.90 -3.82
N CYS A 174 -4.52 -7.11 -3.13
CA CYS A 174 -3.51 -8.09 -3.54
C CYS A 174 -4.08 -9.51 -3.64
N LEU A 175 -4.82 -9.94 -2.62
CA LEU A 175 -5.40 -11.29 -2.57
C LEU A 175 -6.51 -11.50 -3.62
N LYS A 176 -7.25 -10.45 -3.98
CA LYS A 176 -8.26 -10.52 -5.04
C LYS A 176 -7.62 -10.80 -6.41
N ASN A 177 -6.44 -10.28 -6.65
CA ASN A 177 -5.72 -10.46 -7.91
C ASN A 177 -5.02 -11.82 -8.02
N ALA A 178 -4.48 -12.33 -6.91
CA ALA A 178 -3.69 -13.56 -6.92
C ALA A 178 -4.47 -14.80 -6.43
N PHE A 179 -5.66 -14.61 -5.85
CA PHE A 179 -6.49 -15.61 -5.14
C PHE A 179 -5.84 -16.23 -3.89
N THR A 180 -4.55 -16.54 -3.93
CA THR A 180 -3.75 -17.10 -2.85
C THR A 180 -2.30 -16.67 -3.00
N MET A 181 -1.67 -16.24 -1.91
CA MET A 181 -0.27 -15.76 -1.91
C MET A 181 0.49 -16.26 -0.69
N ASP A 182 1.81 -16.39 -0.79
CA ASP A 182 2.66 -16.54 0.38
C ASP A 182 2.59 -15.29 1.27
N ARG A 183 2.71 -15.46 2.58
CA ARG A 183 2.64 -14.33 3.53
C ARG A 183 3.78 -13.31 3.33
N GLU A 184 4.99 -13.75 2.99
CA GLU A 184 6.13 -12.86 2.74
C GLU A 184 5.98 -12.12 1.41
N ASP A 185 5.46 -12.79 0.38
CA ASP A 185 5.13 -12.16 -0.91
C ASP A 185 4.03 -11.12 -0.75
N LEU A 186 2.99 -11.41 0.02
CA LEU A 186 1.91 -10.47 0.36
C LEU A 186 2.46 -9.20 1.01
N LYS A 187 3.36 -9.33 1.98
CA LYS A 187 3.97 -8.15 2.61
C LYS A 187 4.75 -7.31 1.62
N THR A 188 5.48 -7.96 0.73
CA THR A 188 6.29 -7.27 -0.27
C THR A 188 5.41 -6.53 -1.29
N ASP A 189 4.35 -7.16 -1.77
CA ASP A 189 3.45 -6.55 -2.74
C ASP A 189 2.64 -5.41 -2.11
N VAL A 190 2.12 -5.58 -0.89
CA VAL A 190 1.44 -4.51 -0.15
C VAL A 190 2.38 -3.32 0.10
N ALA A 191 3.63 -3.57 0.52
CA ALA A 191 4.61 -2.50 0.72
C ALA A 191 4.90 -1.73 -0.58
N ARG A 192 4.99 -2.43 -1.72
CA ARG A 192 5.19 -1.82 -3.04
C ARG A 192 4.03 -0.92 -3.45
N LEU A 193 2.78 -1.30 -3.14
CA LEU A 193 1.59 -0.48 -3.43
C LEU A 193 1.67 0.92 -2.78
N PHE A 194 2.25 1.02 -1.58
CA PHE A 194 2.42 2.32 -0.90
C PHE A 194 3.68 3.09 -1.34
N GLY A 195 4.51 2.51 -2.22
CA GLY A 195 5.74 3.10 -2.74
C GLY A 195 7.02 2.72 -1.99
N PHE A 196 6.96 1.76 -1.04
CA PHE A 196 8.16 1.29 -0.35
C PHE A 196 8.99 0.38 -1.26
N LYS A 197 10.22 0.80 -1.57
CA LYS A 197 11.16 -0.01 -2.38
C LYS A 197 11.69 -1.25 -1.65
N ARG A 198 11.70 -1.22 -0.32
CA ARG A 198 12.17 -2.30 0.54
C ARG A 198 11.15 -2.54 1.65
N THR A 199 10.86 -3.80 1.91
CA THR A 199 10.04 -4.23 3.04
C THR A 199 10.92 -4.24 4.30
N GLY A 200 11.06 -3.09 4.95
CA GLY A 200 11.75 -2.99 6.24
C GLY A 200 10.91 -3.57 7.38
N THR A 201 11.54 -3.79 8.54
CA THR A 201 10.88 -4.35 9.73
C THR A 201 9.62 -3.58 10.10
N ASN A 202 9.64 -2.24 10.09
CA ASN A 202 8.49 -1.42 10.47
C ASN A 202 7.25 -1.69 9.60
N ILE A 203 7.38 -1.57 8.28
CA ILE A 203 6.24 -1.80 7.37
C ILE A 203 5.78 -3.26 7.40
N SER A 204 6.72 -4.22 7.51
CA SER A 204 6.39 -5.64 7.69
C SER A 204 5.54 -5.87 8.93
N THR A 205 5.93 -5.29 10.08
CA THR A 205 5.21 -5.45 11.34
C THR A 205 3.81 -4.83 11.26
N VAL A 206 3.67 -3.65 10.66
CA VAL A 206 2.36 -3.02 10.49
C VAL A 206 1.46 -3.90 9.61
N ILE A 207 1.95 -4.41 8.48
CA ILE A 207 1.18 -5.31 7.60
C ILE A 207 0.82 -6.61 8.33
N ASP A 208 1.77 -7.22 9.06
CA ASP A 208 1.54 -8.47 9.79
C ASP A 208 0.47 -8.33 10.89
N ASN A 209 0.40 -7.17 11.54
CA ASN A 209 -0.64 -6.86 12.52
C ASN A 209 -2.03 -6.81 11.86
N GLU A 210 -2.13 -6.17 10.69
CA GLU A 210 -3.39 -6.09 9.94
C GLU A 210 -3.81 -7.44 9.34
N VAL A 211 -2.88 -8.25 8.85
CA VAL A 211 -3.16 -9.64 8.44
C VAL A 211 -3.74 -10.43 9.61
N SER A 212 -3.10 -10.35 10.78
CA SER A 212 -3.57 -11.00 12.00
C SER A 212 -4.98 -10.56 12.39
N LEU A 213 -5.30 -9.27 12.22
CA LEU A 213 -6.63 -8.72 12.51
C LEU A 213 -7.68 -9.22 11.51
N LEU A 214 -7.38 -9.22 10.20
CA LEU A 214 -8.29 -9.73 9.17
C LEU A 214 -8.57 -11.24 9.33
N VAL A 215 -7.60 -12.02 9.78
CA VAL A 215 -7.80 -13.44 10.11
C VAL A 215 -8.75 -13.61 11.30
N ARG A 216 -8.56 -12.81 12.37
CA ARG A 216 -9.45 -12.81 13.55
C ARG A 216 -10.88 -12.39 13.19
N ASN A 217 -11.03 -11.44 12.27
CA ASN A 217 -12.32 -11.00 11.75
C ASN A 217 -12.93 -11.95 10.73
N HIS A 218 -12.26 -13.06 10.40
CA HIS A 218 -12.70 -14.05 9.42
C HIS A 218 -12.84 -13.54 7.98
N GLU A 219 -12.18 -12.43 7.63
CA GLU A 219 -12.19 -11.88 6.26
C GLU A 219 -11.19 -12.59 5.35
N ILE A 220 -10.06 -13.03 5.93
CA ILE A 220 -9.04 -13.82 5.24
C ILE A 220 -8.72 -15.08 6.05
N GLN A 221 -8.06 -16.04 5.42
CA GLN A 221 -7.61 -17.27 6.06
C GLN A 221 -6.15 -17.56 5.70
N VAL A 222 -5.45 -18.23 6.60
CA VAL A 222 -4.07 -18.68 6.41
C VAL A 222 -4.02 -20.20 6.51
N GLN A 223 -3.53 -20.87 5.48
CA GLN A 223 -3.36 -22.33 5.41
C GLN A 223 -1.99 -22.62 4.81
N ASP A 224 -1.19 -23.47 5.45
CA ASP A 224 0.15 -23.87 4.97
C ASP A 224 1.07 -22.69 4.59
N GLY A 225 1.03 -21.61 5.39
CA GLY A 225 1.80 -20.38 5.14
C GLY A 225 1.23 -19.45 4.05
N LYS A 226 0.17 -19.88 3.36
CA LYS A 226 -0.49 -19.11 2.30
C LYS A 226 -1.72 -18.39 2.82
N VAL A 227 -1.92 -17.17 2.33
CA VAL A 227 -3.03 -16.28 2.66
C VAL A 227 -4.03 -16.26 1.49
N SER A 228 -5.33 -16.35 1.79
CA SER A 228 -6.41 -16.27 0.80
C SER A 228 -7.65 -15.56 1.36
N ILE A 229 -8.49 -15.00 0.49
CA ILE A 229 -9.79 -14.44 0.90
C ILE A 229 -10.70 -15.59 1.30
N ARG A 230 -11.35 -15.45 2.46
CA ARG A 230 -12.35 -16.43 2.88
C ARG A 230 -13.59 -16.24 2.01
N LYS A 231 -13.98 -17.26 1.23
CA LYS A 231 -15.28 -17.27 0.56
C LYS A 231 -16.36 -17.41 1.63
N ALA A 232 -17.32 -16.50 1.62
CA ALA A 232 -18.54 -16.58 2.45
C ALA A 232 -19.38 -17.79 2.05
#